data_AF-A0A482CY21-F1
#
_entry.id   AF-A0A482CY21-F1
#
_cell.length_a   1.000
_cell.length_b   1.000
_cell.length_c   1.000
_cell.angle_alpha   90.00
_cell.angle_beta   90.00
_cell.angle_gamma   90.00
#
_symmetry.space_group_name_H-M   'P 1'
#
loop_
_entity.id
_entity.type
_entity.pdbx_description
1 polymer ?
#
loop_
_entity_poly.entity_id
_entity_poly.type
_entity_poly.pdbx_seq_one_letter_code
_entity_poly.pdbx_strand_id
1 'polypeptide(L)'
;RRSVVLVVAIEKMKKASKARPFTDDDLRSIFDTVFETISFERHNVTHAVDSIYRYFRSISYEIRDTDQKCFKLEAPAQLVAMHLQGPNIRHQVKLNMALYRPIS
;
A
#
# COMPACT_ATOMS: atom_id res chain seq x y z
N ARG A 1 0.05 7.54 -25.87
CA ARG A 1 -1.00 6.55 -25.56
C ARG A 1 -0.39 5.51 -24.63
N ARG A 2 -0.96 5.27 -23.44
CA ARG A 2 -0.53 4.19 -22.53
C ARG A 2 -1.59 3.10 -22.59
N SER A 3 -1.19 1.87 -22.87
CA SER A 3 -2.08 0.71 -22.90
C SER A 3 -1.87 -0.14 -21.64
N VAL A 4 -2.96 -0.63 -21.06
CA VAL A 4 -2.95 -1.58 -19.95
C VAL A 4 -3.54 -2.89 -20.46
N VAL A 5 -2.88 -4.00 -20.14
CA VAL A 5 -3.36 -5.34 -20.50
C VAL A 5 -3.91 -5.97 -19.23
N LEU A 6 -5.22 -6.23 -19.18
CA LEU A 6 -5.85 -7.01 -18.13
C LEU A 6 -6.03 -8.44 -18.62
N VAL A 7 -5.48 -9.40 -17.89
CA VAL A 7 -5.64 -10.83 -18.17
C VAL A 7 -6.58 -11.42 -17.12
N VAL A 8 -7.76 -11.89 -17.54
CA VAL A 8 -8.75 -12.51 -16.66
C VAL A 8 -8.77 -14.02 -16.92
N ALA A 9 -8.45 -14.81 -15.90
CA ALA A 9 -8.60 -16.26 -15.96
C ALA A 9 -10.01 -16.65 -15.47
N ILE A 10 -10.78 -17.36 -16.30
CA ILE A 10 -12.13 -17.82 -15.96
C ILE A 10 -12.10 -19.35 -15.90
N GLU A 11 -12.49 -19.92 -14.76
CA GLU A 11 -12.60 -21.37 -14.59
C GLU A 11 -14.08 -21.80 -14.60
N LYS A 12 -14.41 -22.80 -15.44
CA LYS A 12 -15.75 -23.39 -15.47
C LYS A 12 -15.90 -24.44 -14.36
N MET A 13 -16.56 -24.07 -13.27
CA MET A 13 -16.91 -25.02 -12.21
C MET A 13 -17.94 -26.05 -12.69
N LYS A 14 -17.65 -27.35 -12.53
CA LYS A 14 -18.62 -28.42 -12.80
C LYS A 14 -19.62 -28.49 -11.64
N LYS A 15 -20.90 -28.24 -11.96
CA LYS A 15 -22.09 -28.23 -11.09
C LYS A 15 -22.21 -27.05 -10.13
N ALA A 16 -22.93 -26.03 -10.58
CA ALA A 16 -23.90 -25.34 -9.74
C ALA A 16 -25.24 -25.39 -10.48
N SER A 17 -26.22 -26.12 -9.95
CA SER A 17 -27.55 -26.30 -10.57
C SER A 17 -28.37 -25.00 -10.70
N LYS A 18 -27.78 -23.85 -10.33
CA LYS A 18 -28.37 -22.50 -10.37
C LYS A 18 -27.36 -21.39 -10.74
N ALA A 19 -26.19 -21.70 -11.30
CA ALA A 19 -25.26 -20.65 -11.72
C ALA A 19 -25.75 -19.97 -13.01
N ARG A 20 -25.97 -18.66 -12.95
CA ARG A 20 -26.22 -17.85 -14.16
C ARG A 20 -24.93 -17.77 -15.00
N PRO A 21 -25.03 -17.66 -16.34
CA PRO A 21 -23.88 -17.39 -17.18
C PRO A 21 -23.18 -16.10 -16.74
N PHE A 22 -21.86 -16.08 -16.85
CA PHE A 22 -21.09 -14.84 -16.72
C PHE A 22 -21.39 -13.93 -17.90
N THR A 23 -21.77 -12.67 -17.65
CA THR A 23 -22.18 -11.71 -18.68
C THR A 23 -21.27 -10.47 -18.68
N ASP A 24 -21.45 -9.61 -19.70
CA ASP A 24 -20.75 -8.33 -19.79
C ASP A 24 -21.01 -7.41 -18.59
N ASP A 25 -22.15 -7.57 -17.92
CA ASP A 25 -22.45 -6.83 -16.68
C ASP A 25 -21.56 -7.28 -15.52
N ASP A 26 -21.21 -8.57 -15.44
CA ASP A 26 -20.27 -9.07 -14.44
C ASP A 26 -18.86 -8.51 -14.69
N LEU A 27 -18.42 -8.41 -15.96
CA LEU A 27 -17.17 -7.74 -16.33
C LEU A 27 -17.19 -6.26 -15.96
N ARG A 28 -18.28 -5.56 -16.30
CA ARG A 28 -18.45 -4.14 -15.97
C ARG A 28 -18.39 -3.91 -14.46
N SER A 29 -19.06 -4.74 -13.67
CA SER A 29 -18.98 -4.68 -12.21
C SER A 29 -17.55 -4.88 -11.69
N ILE A 30 -16.80 -5.83 -12.25
CA ILE A 30 -15.39 -6.03 -11.88
C ILE A 30 -14.56 -4.78 -12.19
N PHE A 31 -14.77 -4.19 -13.37
CA PHE A 31 -14.08 -2.96 -13.75
C PHE A 31 -14.45 -1.78 -12.86
N ASP A 32 -15.73 -1.63 -12.52
CA ASP A 32 -16.18 -0.59 -11.61
C ASP A 32 -15.52 -0.76 -10.24
N THR A 33 -15.36 -1.98 -9.72
CA THR A 33 -14.64 -2.24 -8.45
C THR A 33 -13.12 -2.04 -8.56
N VAL A 34 -12.48 -2.49 -9.64
CA VAL A 34 -11.02 -2.40 -9.82
C VAL A 34 -10.57 -0.97 -10.10
N PHE A 35 -11.37 -0.22 -10.85
CA PHE A 35 -11.10 1.17 -11.20
C PHE A 35 -11.82 2.18 -10.32
N GLU A 36 -12.55 1.72 -9.29
CA GLU A 36 -13.02 2.61 -8.25
C GLU A 36 -11.80 3.29 -7.65
N THR A 37 -11.85 4.63 -7.58
CA THR A 37 -10.76 5.39 -7.00
C THR A 37 -10.71 5.03 -5.52
N ILE A 38 -9.71 4.26 -5.10
CA ILE A 38 -9.45 4.02 -3.68
C ILE A 38 -9.27 5.40 -3.04
N SER A 39 -10.26 5.82 -2.26
CA SER A 39 -10.17 7.05 -1.51
C SER A 39 -9.20 6.83 -0.35
N PHE A 40 -8.10 7.57 -0.38
CA PHE A 40 -7.20 7.62 0.77
C PHE A 40 -7.76 8.65 1.74
N GLU A 41 -8.57 8.20 2.69
CA GLU A 41 -8.96 9.05 3.82
C GLU A 41 -7.75 9.26 4.73
N ARG A 42 -7.38 10.53 4.92
CA ARG A 42 -6.44 10.92 5.99
C ARG A 42 -7.19 10.84 7.31
N HIS A 43 -7.11 9.71 7.97
CA HIS A 43 -7.48 9.64 9.38
C HIS A 43 -6.39 10.32 10.21
N ASN A 44 -6.77 11.37 10.96
CA ASN A 44 -5.87 12.05 11.89
C ASN A 44 -5.44 11.14 13.06
N VAL A 45 -6.17 10.05 13.30
CA VAL A 45 -5.94 9.11 14.39
C VAL A 45 -6.31 7.70 13.91
N THR A 46 -5.34 6.80 13.82
CA THR A 46 -5.61 5.36 13.88
C THR A 46 -5.94 5.04 15.33
N HIS A 47 -7.21 5.02 15.70
CA HIS A 47 -7.62 4.52 17.02
C HIS A 47 -7.22 3.04 17.10
N ALA A 48 -6.13 2.76 17.83
CA ALA A 48 -5.79 1.41 18.20
C ALA A 48 -6.82 0.94 19.23
N VAL A 49 -7.83 0.21 18.77
CA VAL A 49 -8.68 -0.63 19.62
C VAL A 49 -7.76 -1.53 20.45
N ASP A 50 -7.99 -1.63 21.77
CA ASP A 50 -7.26 -2.45 22.77
C ASP A 50 -6.00 -3.14 22.24
N SER A 51 -4.97 -2.35 21.96
CA SER A 51 -3.73 -2.88 21.41
C SER A 51 -3.09 -3.77 22.46
N ILE A 52 -2.85 -5.04 22.10
CA ILE A 52 -2.05 -5.97 22.94
C ILE A 52 -0.59 -5.50 23.12
N TYR A 53 -0.21 -4.39 22.48
CA TYR A 53 1.09 -3.75 22.61
C TYR A 53 0.99 -2.31 23.14
N ARG A 54 1.82 -1.98 24.14
CA ARG A 54 2.01 -0.64 24.70
C ARG A 54 3.21 0.05 24.04
N TYR A 55 3.04 1.32 23.66
CA TYR A 55 4.15 2.17 23.21
C TYR A 55 5.26 2.17 24.27
N PHE A 56 6.50 2.00 23.81
CA PHE A 56 7.68 2.05 24.66
C PHE A 56 8.50 3.31 24.43
N ARG A 57 8.97 3.49 23.19
CA ARG A 57 9.79 4.64 22.78
C ARG A 57 9.80 4.77 21.28
N SER A 58 10.28 5.91 20.80
CA SER A 58 10.50 6.18 19.39
C SER A 58 11.98 6.44 19.12
N ILE A 59 12.48 5.99 17.97
CA ILE A 59 13.85 6.26 17.53
C ILE A 59 13.85 6.61 16.05
N SER A 60 14.53 7.69 15.69
CA SER A 60 14.64 8.14 14.31
C SER A 60 15.84 7.51 13.62
N TYR A 61 15.63 6.93 12.43
CA TYR A 61 16.69 6.35 11.62
C TYR A 61 16.62 6.82 10.17
N GLU A 62 17.80 6.90 9.57
CA GLU A 62 18.00 6.98 8.13
C GLU A 62 18.19 5.56 7.60
N ILE A 63 17.31 5.10 6.71
CA ILE A 63 17.39 3.76 6.13
C ILE A 63 17.93 3.85 4.70
N ARG A 64 18.80 2.90 4.35
CA ARG A 64 19.31 2.68 3.00
C ARG A 64 19.15 1.21 2.61
N ASP A 65 18.91 0.95 1.33
CA ASP A 65 18.94 -0.41 0.77
C ASP A 65 20.40 -0.91 0.60
N THR A 66 20.56 -2.16 0.15
CA THR A 66 21.89 -2.75 -0.10
C THR A 66 22.69 -2.03 -1.19
N ASP A 67 22.00 -1.32 -2.08
CA ASP A 67 22.60 -0.52 -3.15
C ASP A 67 22.85 0.93 -2.73
N GLN A 68 22.73 1.25 -1.44
CA GLN A 68 22.90 2.60 -0.87
C GLN A 68 21.85 3.64 -1.28
N LYS A 69 20.69 3.22 -1.83
CA LYS A 69 19.56 4.12 -2.10
C LYS A 69 18.83 4.45 -0.81
N CYS A 70 18.38 5.68 -0.65
CA CYS A 70 17.57 6.12 0.48
C CYS A 70 16.13 6.44 0.05
N PHE A 71 15.23 6.52 1.03
CA PHE A 71 13.85 6.94 0.76
C PHE A 71 13.75 8.44 0.51
N LYS A 72 13.00 8.82 -0.53
CA LYS A 72 12.51 10.19 -0.80
C LYS A 72 11.00 10.14 -0.94
N LEU A 73 10.30 11.16 -0.44
CA LEU A 73 8.88 11.35 -0.72
C LEU A 73 8.70 12.00 -2.10
N GLU A 74 8.16 11.27 -3.07
CA GLU A 74 7.96 11.76 -4.44
C GLU A 74 6.60 12.47 -4.60
N ALA A 75 5.57 11.89 -3.99
CA ALA A 75 4.20 12.38 -3.99
C ALA A 75 3.57 12.11 -2.62
N PRO A 76 2.40 12.71 -2.29
CA PRO A 76 1.68 12.37 -1.07
C PRO A 76 1.52 10.86 -0.92
N ALA A 77 1.95 10.32 0.22
CA ALA A 77 1.92 8.89 0.52
C ALA A 77 2.74 7.97 -0.42
N GLN A 78 3.67 8.51 -1.23
CA GLN A 78 4.54 7.70 -2.08
C GLN A 78 6.03 7.90 -1.74
N LEU A 79 6.63 6.87 -1.16
CA LEU A 79 8.09 6.78 -0.98
C LEU A 79 8.73 6.05 -2.16
N VAL A 80 9.85 6.58 -2.64
CA VAL A 80 10.69 5.96 -3.68
C VAL A 80 12.11 5.78 -3.15
N ALA A 81 12.79 4.73 -3.61
CA ALA A 81 14.20 4.48 -3.29
C ALA A 81 15.09 5.10 -4.38
N MET A 82 15.99 6.01 -4.01
CA MET A 82 16.91 6.64 -4.97
C MET A 82 18.27 7.01 -4.37
N HIS A 83 19.28 7.14 -5.23
CA HIS A 83 20.57 7.69 -4.86
C HIS A 83 20.50 9.21 -4.74
N LEU A 84 20.39 9.72 -3.50
CA LEU A 84 20.52 11.14 -3.23
C LEU A 84 21.99 11.51 -2.99
N GLN A 85 22.45 12.59 -3.62
CA GLN A 85 23.82 13.09 -3.51
C GLN A 85 23.86 14.62 -3.39
N GLY A 86 24.95 15.13 -2.85
CA GLY A 86 25.19 16.58 -2.72
C GLY A 86 24.07 17.29 -1.96
N PRO A 87 23.61 18.48 -2.41
CA PRO A 87 22.55 19.22 -1.74
C PRO A 87 21.23 18.45 -1.59
N ASN A 88 20.96 17.50 -2.50
CA ASN A 88 19.72 16.75 -2.51
C ASN A 88 19.60 15.73 -1.36
N ILE A 89 20.69 15.41 -0.66
CA ILE A 89 20.68 14.49 0.48
C ILE A 89 19.75 14.95 1.62
N ARG A 90 19.48 16.26 1.70
CA ARG A 90 18.56 16.86 2.69
C ARG A 90 17.11 16.41 2.51
N HIS A 91 16.75 15.88 1.34
CA HIS A 91 15.42 15.33 1.06
C HIS A 91 15.28 13.85 1.45
N GLN A 92 16.33 13.23 2.01
CA GLN A 92 16.26 11.88 2.54
C GLN A 92 15.26 11.82 3.70
N VAL A 93 14.35 10.85 3.64
CA VAL A 93 13.37 10.61 4.70
C VAL A 93 14.04 10.01 5.93
N LYS A 94 13.68 10.56 7.09
CA LYS A 94 13.99 9.99 8.41
C LYS A 94 12.74 9.29 8.94
N LEU A 95 12.86 8.00 9.20
CA LEU A 95 11.76 7.20 9.74
C LEU A 95 11.80 7.26 11.26
N ASN A 96 10.74 7.79 11.86
CA ASN A 96 10.52 7.70 13.30
C ASN A 96 9.88 6.34 13.61
N MET A 97 10.70 5.39 14.07
CA MET A 97 10.26 4.05 14.40
C MET A 97 9.77 4.00 15.83
N ALA A 98 8.48 3.73 16.02
CA ALA A 98 7.88 3.49 17.32
C ALA A 98 8.05 2.01 17.72
N LEU A 99 8.70 1.79 18.86
CA LEU A 99 8.85 0.47 19.47
C LEU A 99 7.68 0.24 20.43
N TYR A 100 7.08 -0.93 20.33
CA TYR A 100 6.00 -1.37 21.21
C TYR A 100 6.40 -2.64 21.96
N ARG A 101 5.83 -2.83 23.15
CA ARG A 101 6.03 -4.03 24.00
C ARG A 101 4.68 -4.67 24.31
N PRO A 102 4.57 -6.00 24.44
CA PRO A 102 3.33 -6.64 24.85
C PRO A 102 2.82 -6.09 26.19
N ILE A 103 1.51 -5.99 26.34
CA ILE A 103 0.87 -5.72 27.63
C ILE A 103 0.87 -7.04 28.43
N SER A 104 1.66 -7.09 29.49
CA SER A 104 1.67 -8.17 30.50
C SER A 104 0.51 -8.03 31.47
#